data_AF-A0A662HUS5-F1
#
_entry.id   AF-A0A662HUS5-F1
#
_cell.length_a   1.000
_cell.length_b   1.000
_cell.length_c   1.000
_cell.angle_alpha   90.00
_cell.angle_beta   90.00
_cell.angle_gamma   90.00
#
_symmetry.space_group_name_H-M   'P 1'
#
loop_
_entity.id
_entity.type
_entity.pdbx_description
1 polymer ?
#
loop_
_entity_poly.entity_id
_entity_poly.type
_entity_poly.pdbx_seq_one_letter_code
_entity_poly.pdbx_strand_id
1 'polypeptide(L)' 'KIPKLVDKLIELNLVVEMFSRKDFLWIDMPPPDKDLELGIGEYYAWQTPLHREAVKAALKRVREKL' A
#
# COMPACT_ATOMS: atom_id res chain seq x y z
N LYS A 1 5.64 16.39 -23.73
CA LYS A 1 4.38 16.11 -22.98
C LYS A 1 4.74 16.20 -21.50
N ILE A 2 4.00 16.97 -20.69
CA ILE A 2 4.24 17.01 -19.24
C ILE A 2 3.71 15.69 -18.65
N PRO A 3 4.49 14.93 -17.87
CA PRO A 3 4.02 13.70 -17.24
C PRO A 3 2.89 14.02 -16.25
N LYS A 4 1.89 13.14 -16.15
CA LYS A 4 0.85 13.31 -15.13
C LYS A 4 1.48 13.12 -13.76
N LEU A 5 0.91 13.75 -12.73
CA LEU A 5 1.37 13.57 -11.36
C LEU A 5 1.43 12.09 -10.98
N VAL A 6 0.42 11.31 -11.35
CA VAL A 6 0.37 9.87 -11.07
C VAL A 6 1.54 9.09 -11.67
N ASP A 7 1.96 9.44 -12.89
CA ASP A 7 3.10 8.79 -13.55
C ASP A 7 4.38 9.02 -12.72
N LYS A 8 4.57 10.25 -12.20
CA LYS A 8 5.69 10.59 -11.32
C LYS A 8 5.61 9.92 -9.94
N LEU A 9 4.41 9.78 -9.37
CA LEU A 9 4.24 9.10 -8.09
C LEU A 9 4.54 7.60 -8.19
N ILE A 10 4.16 6.96 -9.30
CA ILE A 10 4.51 5.56 -9.60
C ILE A 10 6.01 5.42 -9.83
N GLU A 11 6.62 6.31 -10.62
CA GLU A 11 8.09 6.32 -10.88
C GLU A 11 8.90 6.44 -9.59
N LEU A 12 8.40 7.22 -8.62
CA LEU A 12 9.00 7.40 -7.30
C LEU A 12 8.61 6.32 -6.27
N ASN A 13 7.86 5.29 -6.67
CA ASN A 13 7.34 4.23 -5.78
C ASN A 13 6.51 4.76 -4.59
N LEU A 14 5.81 5.87 -4.77
CA LEU A 14 4.96 6.45 -3.72
C LEU A 14 3.57 5.83 -3.72
N VAL A 15 3.06 5.48 -4.91
CA VAL A 15 1.76 4.83 -5.08
C VAL A 15 1.85 3.66 -6.06
N VAL A 16 0.88 2.76 -5.97
CA VAL A 16 0.67 1.65 -6.90
C VAL A 16 -0.78 1.67 -7.37
N GLU A 17 -1.01 1.32 -8.63
CA GLU A 17 -2.35 1.13 -9.17
C GLU A 17 -2.98 -0.14 -8.59
N MET A 18 -4.25 -0.03 -8.20
CA MET A 18 -4.99 -1.16 -7.63
C MET A 18 -5.41 -2.13 -8.73
N PHE A 19 -5.07 -3.40 -8.54
CA PHE A 19 -5.65 -4.47 -9.34
C PHE A 19 -7.16 -4.58 -9.10
N SER A 20 -7.86 -5.12 -10.09
CA SER A 20 -9.28 -5.39 -9.99
C SER A 20 -9.60 -6.22 -8.74
N ARG A 21 -10.55 -5.76 -7.92
CA ARG A 21 -11.01 -6.41 -6.68
C ARG A 21 -12.02 -7.55 -6.92
N LYS A 22 -11.97 -8.17 -8.09
CA LYS A 22 -12.83 -9.33 -8.38
C LYS A 22 -12.32 -10.50 -7.55
N ASP A 23 -13.19 -11.12 -6.77
CA ASP A 23 -12.80 -12.17 -5.81
C ASP A 23 -11.92 -13.26 -6.43
N PHE A 24 -12.19 -13.68 -7.66
CA PHE A 24 -11.40 -14.71 -8.35
C PHE A 24 -9.96 -14.30 -8.74
N LEU A 25 -9.60 -13.01 -8.63
CA LEU A 25 -8.25 -12.50 -8.87
C LEU A 25 -7.39 -12.49 -7.59
N TRP A 26 -7.98 -12.81 -6.43
CA TRP A 26 -7.31 -12.79 -5.14
C TRP A 26 -7.30 -14.20 -4.55
N ILE A 27 -6.17 -14.59 -3.97
CA ILE A 27 -6.06 -15.86 -3.24
C ILE A 27 -6.90 -15.81 -1.95
N ASP A 28 -7.01 -14.60 -1.38
CA ASP A 28 -7.70 -14.30 -0.12
C ASP A 28 -8.87 -13.32 -0.37
N MET A 29 -9.25 -12.55 0.65
CA MET A 29 -10.20 -11.45 0.51
C MET A 29 -9.53 -10.25 -0.20
N PRO A 30 -10.13 -9.68 -1.25
CA PRO A 30 -9.61 -8.46 -1.87
C PRO A 30 -9.58 -7.29 -0.86
N PRO A 31 -8.66 -6.34 -1.03
CA PRO A 31 -8.63 -5.14 -0.20
C PRO A 31 -9.92 -4.33 -0.36
N PRO A 32 -10.34 -3.57 0.68
CA PRO A 32 -11.54 -2.75 0.60
C PRO A 32 -11.43 -1.71 -0.52
N ASP A 33 -12.58 -1.18 -0.95
CA ASP A 33 -12.62 -0.14 -1.97
C ASP A 33 -11.86 1.12 -1.53
N LYS A 34 -11.92 1.46 -0.24
CA LYS A 34 -11.19 2.59 0.35
C LYS A 34 -10.96 2.39 1.84
N ASP A 35 -9.72 2.57 2.27
CA ASP A 35 -9.31 2.63 3.68
C ASP A 35 -8.15 3.63 3.79
N LEU A 36 -8.45 4.85 4.27
CA LEU A 36 -7.45 5.92 4.33
C LEU A 36 -6.44 5.73 5.45
N GLU A 37 -6.79 4.99 6.51
CA GLU A 37 -5.86 4.67 7.60
C GLU A 37 -4.77 3.72 7.11
N LEU A 38 -5.14 2.75 6.28
CA LEU A 38 -4.19 1.82 5.64
C LEU A 38 -3.59 2.35 4.34
N GLY A 39 -4.05 3.51 3.86
CA GLY A 39 -3.57 4.10 2.62
C GLY A 39 -4.07 3.41 1.34
N ILE A 40 -5.25 2.80 1.39
CA ILE A 40 -5.92 2.13 0.27
C ILE A 40 -6.96 3.09 -0.32
N GLY A 41 -6.78 3.44 -1.59
CA GLY A 41 -7.78 4.17 -2.38
C GLY A 41 -8.46 3.27 -3.41
N GLU A 42 -9.48 3.81 -4.08
CA GLU A 42 -10.26 3.09 -5.09
C GLU A 42 -9.41 2.63 -6.27
N TYR A 43 -8.56 3.52 -6.79
CA TYR A 43 -7.71 3.26 -7.97
C TYR A 43 -6.23 3.10 -7.63
N TYR A 44 -5.79 3.65 -6.51
CA TYR A 44 -4.38 3.65 -6.12
C TYR A 44 -4.26 3.41 -4.62
N ALA A 45 -3.21 2.72 -4.22
CA ALA A 45 -2.79 2.62 -2.82
C ALA A 45 -1.39 3.19 -2.65
N TRP A 46 -1.07 3.64 -1.44
CA TRP A 46 0.30 3.95 -1.10
C TRP A 46 1.14 2.68 -1.21
N GLN A 47 2.35 2.80 -1.77
CA GLN A 47 3.29 1.72 -1.60
C GLN A 47 3.61 1.64 -0.10
N THR A 48 3.67 0.43 0.45
CA THR A 48 3.82 0.17 1.89
C THR A 48 5.24 0.29 2.50
N PRO A 49 6.29 0.94 1.93
CA PRO A 49 7.59 1.02 2.62
C PRO A 49 7.51 1.62 4.03
N LEU A 50 6.80 2.74 4.21
CA LEU A 50 6.81 3.42 5.52
C LEU A 50 6.04 2.65 6.60
N HIS A 51 4.88 2.09 6.25
CA HIS A 51 4.08 1.29 7.18
C HIS A 51 4.80 -0.03 7.54
N ARG A 52 5.44 -0.68 6.55
CA ARG A 52 6.28 -1.87 6.78
C ARG A 52 7.44 -1.57 7.73
N GLU A 53 8.14 -0.45 7.53
CA GLU A 53 9.26 -0.10 8.40
C GLU A 53 8.80 0.32 9.81
N ALA A 54 7.65 0.98 9.95
CA ALA A 54 7.03 1.26 11.24
C ALA A 54 6.63 -0.04 12.00
N VAL A 55 5.99 -0.99 11.30
CA VAL A 55 5.63 -2.29 11.88
C VAL A 55 6.87 -3.12 12.23
N LYS A 56 7.91 -3.14 11.38
CA LYS A 56 9.20 -3.76 11.71
C LYS A 56 9.81 -3.17 12.98
N ALA A 57 9.84 -1.84 13.10
CA ALA A 57 10.40 -1.17 14.26
C ALA A 57 9.62 -1.53 15.54
N ALA A 58 8.27 -1.59 15.45
CA ALA A 58 7.43 -2.02 16.56
C ALA A 58 7.67 -3.47 16.96
N LEU A 59 7.72 -4.40 16.01
CA LEU A 59 7.98 -5.82 16.25
C LEU A 59 9.38 -6.08 16.83
N LYS A 60 10.40 -5.35 16.36
CA LYS A 60 11.75 -5.38 16.92
C LYS A 60 11.72 -5.01 18.41
N ARG A 61 11.00 -3.94 18.76
CA ARG A 61 10.86 -3.46 20.14
C ARG A 61 10.15 -4.44 21.06
N VAL A 62 9.19 -5.22 20.53
CA VAL A 62 8.51 -6.29 21.28
C VAL A 62 9.46 -7.46 21.53
N ARG A 63 10.24 -7.87 20.52
CA ARG A 63 11.21 -8.98 20.65
C ARG A 63 12.34 -8.69 21.62
N GLU A 64 12.82 -7.45 21.71
CA GLU A 64 13.90 -7.06 22.64
C GLU A 64 13.45 -7.01 24.11
N LYS A 65 12.14 -7.03 24.37
CA LYS A 65 11.57 -7.01 25.73
C LYS A 65 11.24 -8.41 26.28
N LEU A 66 11.34 -9.44 25.45
CA LEU A 66 11.18 -10.85 25.81
C LEU A 66 12.54 -11.47 26.10
#